data_AF-A0A0G1YWQ2-F1
#
_entry.id   AF-A0A0G1YWQ2-F1
#
_cell.length_a   1.000
_cell.length_b   1.000
_cell.length_c   1.000
_cell.angle_alpha   90.00
_cell.angle_beta   90.00
_cell.angle_gamma   90.00
#
_symmetry.space_group_name_H-M   'P 1'
#
loop_
_entity.id
_entity.type
_entity.pdbx_description
1 polymer ?
#
loop_
_entity_poly.entity_id
_entity_poly.type
_entity_poly.pdbx_seq_one_letter_code
_entity_poly.pdbx_strand_id
1 'polypeptide(L)'
;MISSFFKDIGIDLGTANSLVYLKGRGVVVQEPSIAAVNNKTGQVLAIGEEAKKMLSRTPQHISVIRPLTNGVISDFEMTQEMLRYFLKRVGKDRLFNYRRAVLGIPGNLTEVERKSVEDAAVGAGVRTVHLIEEPVASAARRRSPSSRWAAS
;
A
#
# COMPACT_ATOMS: atom_id res chain seq x y z
N MET A 1 -15.57 -27.22 -12.20
CA MET A 1 -14.33 -26.45 -11.98
C MET A 1 -14.69 -25.22 -11.16
N ILE A 2 -14.14 -25.11 -9.94
CA ILE A 2 -14.44 -23.99 -9.03
C ILE A 2 -13.73 -22.75 -9.60
N SER A 3 -14.48 -21.90 -10.31
CA SER A 3 -13.99 -20.57 -10.70
C SER A 3 -13.70 -19.79 -9.43
N SER A 4 -12.41 -19.59 -9.19
CA SER A 4 -11.89 -19.08 -7.92
C SER A 4 -12.29 -17.61 -7.76
N PHE A 5 -13.12 -17.31 -6.75
CA PHE A 5 -13.46 -15.96 -6.28
C PHE A 5 -12.26 -15.20 -5.63
N PHE A 6 -11.01 -15.65 -5.84
CA PHE A 6 -9.84 -15.08 -5.19
C PHE A 6 -9.35 -13.84 -5.95
N LYS A 7 -9.17 -12.74 -5.21
CA LYS A 7 -8.73 -11.44 -5.74
C LYS A 7 -7.21 -11.36 -5.71
N ASP A 8 -6.59 -11.41 -6.89
CA ASP A 8 -5.17 -11.08 -7.08
C ASP A 8 -5.01 -9.55 -7.07
N ILE A 9 -4.07 -9.04 -6.27
CA ILE A 9 -3.81 -7.61 -6.12
C ILE A 9 -2.35 -7.26 -6.44
N GLY A 10 -2.15 -6.09 -7.03
CA GLY A 10 -0.85 -5.43 -7.10
C GLY A 10 -0.84 -4.30 -6.08
N ILE A 11 0.25 -4.17 -5.32
CA ILE A 11 0.44 -3.09 -4.37
C ILE A 11 1.77 -2.41 -4.70
N ASP A 12 1.75 -1.08 -4.72
CA ASP A 12 2.93 -0.25 -4.87
C ASP A 12 3.00 0.67 -3.64
N LEU A 13 4.01 0.46 -2.81
CA LEU A 13 4.24 1.19 -1.56
C LEU A 13 5.27 2.30 -1.78
N GLY A 14 4.87 3.34 -2.51
CA GLY A 14 5.73 4.48 -2.75
C GLY A 14 5.87 5.37 -1.50
N THR A 15 7.04 6.00 -1.34
CA THR A 15 7.32 6.99 -0.29
C THR A 15 6.30 8.15 -0.28
N ALA A 16 5.87 8.59 -1.45
CA ALA A 16 4.93 9.70 -1.60
C ALA A 16 3.47 9.24 -1.67
N ASN A 17 3.20 8.22 -2.48
CA ASN A 17 1.85 7.71 -2.74
C ASN A 17 1.87 6.18 -2.80
N SER A 18 0.80 5.58 -2.29
CA SER A 18 0.54 4.15 -2.36
C SER A 18 -0.55 3.89 -3.39
N LEU A 19 -0.40 2.80 -4.14
CA LEU A 19 -1.35 2.38 -5.15
C LEU A 19 -1.75 0.91 -4.95
N VAL A 20 -3.04 0.63 -5.09
CA VAL A 20 -3.57 -0.74 -5.11
C VAL A 20 -4.28 -0.98 -6.42
N TYR A 21 -3.82 -2.00 -7.14
CA TYR A 21 -4.43 -2.51 -8.36
C TYR A 21 -5.16 -3.81 -8.04
N LEU A 22 -6.40 -3.93 -8.49
CA LEU A 22 -7.19 -5.15 -8.39
C LEU A 22 -7.40 -5.74 -9.78
N LYS A 23 -7.00 -7.00 -9.96
CA LYS A 23 -7.17 -7.72 -11.23
C LYS A 23 -8.64 -7.68 -11.66
N GLY A 24 -8.86 -7.23 -12.90
CA GLY A 24 -10.20 -7.10 -13.49
C GLY A 24 -10.96 -5.80 -13.10
N ARG A 25 -10.42 -4.97 -12.21
CA ARG A 25 -11.00 -3.64 -11.89
C ARG A 25 -10.08 -2.47 -12.17
N GLY A 26 -8.77 -2.69 -12.24
CA GLY A 26 -7.81 -1.61 -12.42
C GLY A 26 -7.29 -1.05 -11.10
N VAL A 27 -6.84 0.20 -11.12
CA VAL A 27 -6.42 0.94 -9.92
C VAL A 27 -7.64 1.27 -9.08
N VAL A 28 -7.64 0.81 -7.83
CA VAL A 28 -8.76 0.95 -6.88
C VAL A 28 -8.39 1.81 -5.68
N VAL A 29 -7.11 2.04 -5.44
CA VAL A 29 -6.56 3.00 -4.48
C VAL A 29 -5.39 3.71 -5.13
N GLN A 30 -5.32 5.03 -4.98
CA GLN A 30 -4.17 5.85 -5.30
C GLN A 30 -4.18 7.04 -4.34
N GLU A 31 -3.43 6.92 -3.23
CA GLU A 31 -3.50 7.88 -2.13
C GLU A 31 -2.12 8.19 -1.54
N PRO A 32 -1.96 9.37 -0.91
CA PRO A 32 -0.75 9.73 -0.18
C PRO A 32 -0.33 8.67 0.85
N SER A 33 0.97 8.35 0.91
CA SER A 33 1.52 7.41 1.90
C SER A 33 1.76 8.10 3.25
N ILE A 34 0.69 8.60 3.86
CA ILE A 34 0.72 9.31 5.13
C ILE A 34 -0.44 8.92 6.05
N ALA A 35 -0.20 9.09 7.35
CA ALA A 35 -1.22 8.96 8.38
C ALA A 35 -1.18 10.15 9.32
N ALA A 36 -2.35 10.59 9.80
CA ALA A 36 -2.48 11.60 10.83
C ALA A 36 -2.71 10.89 12.18
N VAL A 37 -1.93 11.25 13.20
CA VAL A 37 -1.95 10.61 14.52
C VAL A 37 -2.14 11.65 15.60
N ASN A 38 -2.95 11.33 16.61
CA ASN A 38 -3.04 12.12 17.82
C ASN A 38 -1.84 11.82 18.72
N ASN A 39 -0.97 12.81 18.93
CA ASN A 39 0.29 12.66 19.67
C ASN A 39 0.07 12.36 21.16
N LYS A 40 -1.13 12.68 21.70
CA LYS A 40 -1.45 12.42 23.10
C LYS A 40 -1.89 10.99 23.36
N THR A 41 -2.54 10.37 22.37
CA THR A 41 -3.16 9.04 22.52
C THR A 41 -2.51 7.96 21.67
N GLY A 42 -1.67 8.33 20.70
CA GLY A 42 -1.13 7.43 19.68
C GLY A 42 -2.17 6.97 18.66
N GLN A 43 -3.40 7.49 18.73
CA GLN A 43 -4.50 7.04 17.87
C GLN A 43 -4.33 7.54 16.44
N VAL A 44 -4.46 6.63 15.47
CA VAL A 44 -4.58 6.98 14.05
C VAL A 44 -5.93 7.65 13.80
N LEU A 45 -5.91 8.90 13.35
CA LEU A 45 -7.10 9.70 13.07
C LEU A 45 -7.55 9.57 11.63
N ALA A 46 -6.60 9.50 10.70
CA ALA A 46 -6.85 9.37 9.27
C ALA A 46 -5.63 8.79 8.55
N ILE A 47 -5.85 8.24 7.37
CA ILE A 47 -4.82 7.71 6.46
C ILE A 47 -5.12 8.21 5.04
N GLY A 48 -4.08 8.43 4.25
CA GLY A 48 -4.24 8.77 2.83
C GLY A 48 -4.72 10.20 2.61
N GLU A 49 -5.71 10.35 1.74
CA GLU A 49 -6.26 11.67 1.40
C GLU A 49 -6.89 12.38 2.60
N GLU A 50 -7.51 11.64 3.51
CA GLU A 50 -8.08 12.25 4.73
C GLU A 50 -6.97 12.79 5.65
N ALA A 51 -5.86 12.07 5.79
CA ALA A 51 -4.70 12.59 6.53
C ALA A 51 -4.09 13.82 5.86
N LYS A 52 -4.04 13.83 4.52
CA LYS A 52 -3.57 14.99 3.75
C LYS A 52 -4.42 16.23 3.95
N LYS A 53 -5.76 16.09 4.00
CA LYS A 53 -6.68 17.20 4.28
C LYS A 53 -6.47 17.78 5.68
N MET A 54 -6.03 16.95 6.64
CA MET A 54 -5.74 17.41 7.99
C MET A 54 -4.50 18.29 8.05
N LEU A 55 -3.52 18.16 7.13
CA LEU A 55 -2.28 18.96 7.14
C LEU A 55 -2.55 20.46 7.26
N SER A 56 -3.54 20.97 6.53
CA SER A 56 -3.89 22.41 6.50
C SER A 56 -4.62 22.90 7.75
N ARG A 57 -5.07 21.99 8.63
CA ARG A 57 -5.92 22.27 9.79
C ARG A 57 -5.41 21.62 11.08
N THR A 58 -4.17 21.13 11.06
CA THR A 58 -3.56 20.32 12.11
C THR A 58 -3.43 21.15 13.41
N PRO A 59 -4.19 20.85 14.47
CA PRO A 59 -3.91 21.40 15.78
C PRO A 59 -2.56 20.86 16.29
N GLN A 60 -1.88 21.57 17.19
CA GLN A 60 -0.53 21.20 17.67
C GLN A 60 -0.37 19.76 18.21
N HIS A 61 -1.47 19.09 18.58
CA HIS A 61 -1.46 17.74 19.12
C HIS A 61 -1.65 16.63 18.06
N ILE A 62 -1.71 16.98 16.77
CA ILE A 62 -1.75 16.01 15.68
C ILE A 62 -0.43 16.07 14.93
N SER A 63 0.17 14.91 14.63
CA SER A 63 1.32 14.79 13.73
C SER A 63 0.94 14.01 12.48
N VAL A 64 1.74 14.18 11.43
CA VAL A 64 1.64 13.39 10.21
C VAL A 64 2.88 12.50 10.09
N ILE A 65 2.64 11.20 10.00
CA ILE A 65 3.65 10.16 9.88
C ILE A 65 3.75 9.73 8.42
N ARG A 66 4.97 9.59 7.92
CA ARG A 66 5.32 8.92 6.67
C ARG A 66 5.97 7.58 7.03
N PRO A 67 5.26 6.46 6.88
CA PRO A 67 5.77 5.16 7.35
C PRO A 67 6.75 4.51 6.37
N LEU A 68 6.99 5.16 5.22
CA LEU A 68 7.93 4.76 4.19
C LEU A 68 8.92 5.90 3.91
N THR A 69 10.21 5.56 3.82
CA THR A 69 11.29 6.47 3.44
C THR A 69 12.16 5.79 2.38
N ASN A 70 12.25 6.37 1.18
CA ASN A 70 13.00 5.79 0.05
C ASN A 70 12.59 4.33 -0.28
N GLY A 71 11.30 4.02 -0.15
CA GLY A 71 10.76 2.67 -0.36
C GLY A 71 11.09 1.66 0.75
N VAL A 72 11.73 2.09 1.83
CA VAL A 72 11.97 1.30 3.05
C VAL A 72 10.89 1.62 4.08
N ILE A 73 10.42 0.60 4.79
CA ILE A 73 9.53 0.77 5.95
C ILE A 73 10.31 1.41 7.10
N SER A 74 9.96 2.67 7.42
CA SER A 74 10.49 3.39 8.58
C SER A 74 9.63 3.20 9.84
N ASP A 75 8.34 2.88 9.65
CA ASP A 75 7.39 2.58 10.71
C ASP A 75 6.55 1.36 10.30
N PHE A 76 6.84 0.22 10.91
CA PHE A 76 6.20 -1.05 10.57
C PHE A 76 4.73 -1.09 10.94
N GLU A 77 4.38 -0.67 12.17
CA GLU A 77 3.01 -0.71 12.67
C GLU A 77 2.11 0.20 11.83
N MET A 78 2.59 1.40 11.50
CA MET A 78 1.86 2.34 10.66
C MET A 78 1.75 1.84 9.21
N THR A 79 2.80 1.22 8.66
CA THR A 79 2.72 0.62 7.31
C THR A 79 1.65 -0.47 7.26
N GLN A 80 1.62 -1.34 8.28
CA GLN A 80 0.64 -2.42 8.37
C GLN A 80 -0.79 -1.87 8.52
N GLU A 81 -1.00 -0.82 9.35
CA GLU A 81 -2.31 -0.18 9.51
C GLU A 81 -2.76 0.53 8.22
N MET A 82 -1.84 1.20 7.51
CA MET A 82 -2.10 1.83 6.22
C MET A 82 -2.49 0.81 5.15
N LEU A 83 -1.76 -0.31 5.06
CA LEU A 83 -2.12 -1.42 4.18
C LEU A 83 -3.50 -1.98 4.51
N ARG A 84 -3.77 -2.23 5.80
CA ARG A 84 -5.08 -2.71 6.27
C ARG A 84 -6.20 -1.76 5.88
N TYR A 85 -5.98 -0.45 6.02
CA TYR A 85 -6.92 0.59 5.61
C TYR A 85 -7.22 0.52 4.10
N PHE A 86 -6.19 0.48 3.25
CA PHE A 86 -6.38 0.38 1.80
C PHE A 86 -7.09 -0.92 1.39
N LEU A 87 -6.66 -2.05 1.93
CA LEU A 87 -7.25 -3.36 1.63
C LEU A 87 -8.71 -3.46 2.08
N LYS A 88 -9.08 -2.85 3.21
CA LYS A 88 -10.48 -2.73 3.65
C LYS A 88 -11.29 -1.87 2.67
N ARG A 89 -10.75 -0.76 2.16
CA ARG A 89 -11.48 0.12 1.23
C ARG A 89 -11.74 -0.48 -0.14
N VAL A 90 -10.82 -1.30 -0.64
CA VAL A 90 -11.01 -2.07 -1.89
C VAL A 90 -12.18 -3.06 -1.77
N GLY A 91 -12.56 -3.39 -0.54
CA GLY A 91 -13.50 -4.43 -0.26
C GLY A 91 -14.77 -4.02 0.49
N LYS A 92 -15.95 -4.11 -0.14
CA LYS A 92 -17.26 -3.91 0.52
C LYS A 92 -17.92 -5.15 1.17
N ASP A 93 -17.47 -6.36 0.89
CA ASP A 93 -18.06 -7.64 1.31
C ASP A 93 -17.23 -8.37 2.39
N ARG A 94 -17.82 -8.87 3.48
CA ARG A 94 -17.13 -9.47 4.65
C ARG A 94 -16.22 -10.72 4.38
N LEU A 95 -15.84 -11.03 3.14
CA LEU A 95 -15.09 -12.20 2.67
C LEU A 95 -13.72 -11.88 2.02
N PHE A 96 -13.01 -10.81 2.41
CA PHE A 96 -11.72 -10.43 1.79
C PHE A 96 -10.54 -11.32 2.16
N ASN A 97 -10.50 -12.50 1.57
CA ASN A 97 -9.30 -13.33 1.47
C ASN A 97 -8.46 -12.86 0.27
N TYR A 98 -7.63 -11.82 0.43
CA TYR A 98 -6.61 -11.47 -0.56
C TYR A 98 -5.56 -12.57 -0.58
N ARG A 99 -5.73 -13.55 -1.47
CA ARG A 99 -4.87 -14.73 -1.49
C ARG A 99 -3.44 -14.42 -1.93
N ARG A 100 -3.28 -13.52 -2.89
CA ARG A 100 -1.98 -13.21 -3.49
C ARG A 100 -1.84 -11.73 -3.75
N ALA A 101 -0.76 -11.13 -3.26
CA ALA A 101 -0.33 -9.81 -3.62
C ALA A 101 1.04 -9.85 -4.32
N VAL A 102 1.21 -9.00 -5.33
CA VAL A 102 2.51 -8.68 -5.90
C VAL A 102 2.87 -7.26 -5.45
N LEU A 103 4.01 -7.10 -4.78
CA LEU A 103 4.49 -5.81 -4.24
C LEU A 103 5.73 -5.34 -4.99
N GLY A 104 5.68 -4.10 -5.50
CA GLY A 104 6.86 -3.40 -6.00
C GLY A 104 7.77 -2.98 -4.87
N ILE A 105 9.08 -3.21 -4.99
CA ILE A 105 10.10 -2.77 -4.04
C ILE A 105 11.33 -2.18 -4.73
N PRO A 106 12.08 -1.26 -4.09
CA PRO A 106 13.38 -0.84 -4.58
C PRO A 106 14.34 -2.02 -4.77
N GLY A 107 15.18 -1.96 -5.82
CA GLY A 107 16.11 -3.04 -6.15
C GLY A 107 17.29 -3.20 -5.18
N ASN A 108 17.49 -2.24 -4.28
CA ASN A 108 18.64 -2.18 -3.35
C ASN A 108 18.26 -2.46 -1.89
N LEU A 109 17.07 -3.02 -1.62
CA LEU A 109 16.68 -3.41 -0.27
C LEU A 109 17.52 -4.60 0.24
N THR A 110 17.94 -4.52 1.50
CA THR A 110 18.48 -5.65 2.26
C THR A 110 17.43 -6.73 2.49
N GLU A 111 17.82 -7.97 2.82
CA GLU A 111 16.88 -9.06 3.08
C GLU A 111 15.92 -8.74 4.24
N VAL A 112 16.39 -8.03 5.26
CA VAL A 112 15.56 -7.62 6.41
C VAL A 112 14.50 -6.61 5.97
N GLU A 113 14.84 -5.65 5.12
CA GLU A 113 13.87 -4.66 4.60
C GLU A 113 12.88 -5.30 3.62
N ARG A 114 13.32 -6.27 2.81
CA ARG A 114 12.40 -7.06 1.96
C ARG A 114 11.42 -7.85 2.83
N LYS A 115 11.92 -8.45 3.91
CA LYS A 115 11.12 -9.24 4.85
C LYS A 115 10.10 -8.37 5.59
N SER A 116 10.46 -7.17 6.01
CA SER A 116 9.53 -6.25 6.67
C SER A 116 8.37 -5.85 5.76
N VAL A 117 8.61 -5.65 4.45
CA VAL A 117 7.54 -5.38 3.47
C VAL A 117 6.58 -6.56 3.33
N GLU A 118 7.13 -7.78 3.25
CA GLU A 118 6.32 -9.00 3.22
C GLU A 118 5.46 -9.13 4.50
N ASP A 119 6.08 -9.00 5.67
CA ASP A 119 5.42 -9.18 6.96
C ASP A 119 4.34 -8.13 7.21
N ALA A 120 4.57 -6.88 6.79
CA ALA A 120 3.56 -5.82 6.87
C ALA A 120 2.32 -6.16 5.99
N ALA A 121 2.53 -6.66 4.77
CA ALA A 121 1.44 -7.07 3.88
C ALA A 121 0.69 -8.30 4.42
N VAL A 122 1.41 -9.29 4.95
CA VAL A 122 0.80 -10.45 5.61
C VAL A 122 -0.01 -10.02 6.83
N GLY A 123 0.56 -9.18 7.69
CA GLY A 123 -0.11 -8.63 8.87
C GLY A 123 -1.32 -7.73 8.54
N ALA A 124 -1.40 -7.21 7.32
CA ALA A 124 -2.55 -6.47 6.81
C ALA A 124 -3.67 -7.39 6.27
N GLY A 125 -3.43 -8.70 6.16
CA GLY A 125 -4.43 -9.70 5.76
C GLY A 125 -4.19 -10.34 4.39
N VAL A 126 -3.02 -10.14 3.78
CA VAL A 126 -2.63 -10.85 2.55
C VAL A 126 -2.09 -12.24 2.91
N ARG A 127 -2.54 -13.29 2.21
CA ARG A 127 -2.09 -14.66 2.51
C ARG A 127 -0.73 -15.02 1.92
N THR A 128 -0.44 -14.54 0.72
CA THR A 128 0.81 -14.83 0.00
C THR A 128 1.28 -13.57 -0.69
N VAL A 129 2.55 -13.22 -0.51
CA VAL A 129 3.15 -12.01 -1.03
C VAL A 129 4.30 -12.41 -1.95
N HIS A 130 4.37 -11.76 -3.11
CA HIS A 130 5.50 -11.88 -4.03
C HIS A 130 6.09 -10.49 -4.22
N LEU A 131 7.39 -10.35 -3.95
CA LEU A 131 8.09 -9.10 -4.17
C LEU A 131 8.65 -9.08 -5.59
N ILE A 132 8.51 -7.94 -6.26
CA ILE A 132 9.10 -7.67 -7.57
C ILE A 132 9.88 -6.37 -7.49
N GLU A 133 11.09 -6.35 -8.04
CA GLU A 133 11.89 -5.14 -8.08
C GLU A 133 11.28 -4.13 -9.05
N GLU A 134 11.18 -2.88 -8.63
CA GLU A 134 10.59 -1.78 -9.41
C GLU A 134 11.18 -1.62 -10.82
N PRO A 135 12.50 -1.77 -11.06
CA PRO A 135 13.03 -1.74 -12.43
C PRO A 135 12.41 -2.83 -13.32
N VAL A 136 12.25 -4.04 -12.78
CA VAL A 136 11.64 -5.18 -13.49
C VAL A 136 10.15 -4.95 -13.70
N ALA A 137 9.44 -4.49 -12.67
CA ALA A 137 8.03 -4.17 -12.73
C ALA A 137 7.75 -3.04 -13.76
N SER A 138 8.61 -2.03 -13.80
CA SER A 138 8.52 -0.90 -14.74
C SER A 138 8.76 -1.33 -16.19
N ALA A 139 9.71 -2.24 -16.42
CA ALA A 139 9.93 -2.85 -17.74
C ALA A 139 8.71 -3.66 -18.18
N ALA A 140 8.13 -4.46 -17.28
CA ALA A 140 6.90 -5.21 -17.55
C ALA A 140 5.71 -4.29 -17.84
N ARG A 141 5.53 -3.21 -17.06
CA ARG A 141 4.44 -2.25 -17.20
C ARG A 141 4.47 -1.53 -18.55
N ARG A 142 5.66 -1.12 -19.01
CA ARG A 142 5.84 -0.48 -20.35
C ARG A 142 5.45 -1.40 -21.50
N ARG A 143 5.61 -2.70 -21.33
CA ARG A 143 5.33 -3.73 -22.34
C ARG A 143 3.87 -4.21 -22.33
N SER A 144 3.08 -3.83 -21.32
CA SER A 144 1.66 -4.16 -21.23
C SER A 144 0.83 -3.21 -22.11
N PRO A 145 -0.18 -3.70 -22.87
CA PRO A 145 -1.06 -2.87 -23.71
C PRO A 145 -1.80 -1.74 -22.98
N SER A 146 -1.86 -1.81 -21.65
CA SER A 146 -2.42 -0.79 -20.76
C SER A 146 -1.45 0.36 -20.44
N SER A 147 -0.29 0.49 -21.09
CA SER A 147 0.76 1.47 -20.73
C SER A 147 0.41 2.95 -20.98
N ARG A 148 -0.82 3.29 -21.40
CA ARG A 148 -1.29 4.67 -21.61
C ARG A 148 -1.59 5.49 -20.34
N TRP A 149 -1.55 4.89 -19.14
CA TRP A 149 -2.01 5.55 -17.90
C TRP A 149 -0.93 6.32 -17.11
N ALA A 150 0.33 6.35 -17.55
CA ALA A 150 1.42 7.01 -16.81
C ALA A 150 1.96 8.28 -17.51
N ALA A 151 1.29 8.77 -18.56
CA ALA A 151 1.69 9.96 -19.32
C ALA A 151 0.57 11.03 -19.35
N SER A 152 -0.19 11.17 -18.27
CA SER A 152 -1.20 12.23 -18.10
C SER A 152 -1.14 12.79 -16.70
#